data_AF-A0AAD9PVI6-F1
#
_entry.id   AF-A0AAD9PVI6-F1
#
_cell.length_a   1.000
_cell.length_b   1.000
_cell.length_c   1.000
_cell.angle_alpha   90.00
_cell.angle_beta   90.00
_cell.angle_gamma   90.00
#
_symmetry.space_group_name_H-M   'P 1'
#
loop_
_entity.id
_entity.type
_entity.pdbx_description
1 polymer ?
#
loop_
_entity_poly.entity_id
_entity_poly.type
_entity_poly.pdbx_seq_one_letter_code
_entity_poly.pdbx_strand_id
1 'polypeptide(L)'
;MCREVIASGPYNFKLRSPERGQVWETIAAALNSLLQPKFKVTVRAGRHRCALLTSKQNQKLSEGEKVSGIEVPDQTEQDALLQEILESVKIAK
;
A
#
# COMPACT_ATOMS: atom_id res chain seq x y z
N MET A 1 -3.31 -1.21 -7.75
CA MET A 1 -3.00 -1.87 -6.45
C MET A 1 -3.28 -0.97 -5.26
N CYS A 2 -2.62 0.19 -5.08
CA CYS A 2 -2.82 1.02 -3.88
C CYS A 2 -4.30 1.42 -3.67
N ARG A 3 -4.98 1.84 -4.74
CA ARG A 3 -6.43 2.11 -4.72
C ARG A 3 -7.25 0.91 -4.20
N GLU A 4 -6.92 -0.29 -4.63
CA GLU A 4 -7.62 -1.52 -4.19
C GLU A 4 -7.38 -1.82 -2.70
N VAL A 5 -6.15 -1.59 -2.22
CA VAL A 5 -5.79 -1.74 -0.80
C VAL A 5 -6.56 -0.74 0.05
N ILE A 6 -6.65 0.52 -0.38
CA ILE A 6 -7.42 1.56 0.31
C ILE A 6 -8.91 1.19 0.33
N ALA A 7 -9.49 0.88 -0.84
CA ALA A 7 -10.91 0.55 -0.97
C ALA A 7 -11.31 -0.68 -0.13
N SER A 8 -10.44 -1.69 -0.07
CA SER A 8 -10.69 -2.92 0.69
C SER A 8 -10.39 -2.81 2.18
N GLY A 9 -9.57 -1.83 2.60
CA GLY A 9 -9.28 -1.53 4.00
C GLY A 9 -8.72 -2.69 4.83
N PRO A 10 -7.66 -3.42 4.40
CA PRO A 10 -7.13 -4.57 5.18
C PRO A 10 -6.59 -4.14 6.53
N TYR A 11 -6.24 -2.85 6.69
CA TYR A 11 -5.70 -2.31 7.93
C TYR A 11 -6.77 -2.00 8.98
N ASN A 12 -8.06 -1.98 8.62
CA ASN A 12 -9.17 -1.84 9.56
C ASN A 12 -9.33 -3.04 10.50
N PHE A 13 -8.73 -4.18 10.15
CA PHE A 13 -8.74 -5.41 10.92
C PHE A 13 -7.43 -5.60 11.67
N LYS A 14 -7.46 -6.29 12.81
CA LYS A 14 -6.26 -6.54 13.63
C LYS A 14 -5.16 -7.26 12.85
N LEU A 15 -3.91 -7.01 13.20
CA LEU A 15 -2.79 -7.74 12.65
C LEU A 15 -2.93 -9.25 12.93
N ARG A 16 -2.62 -10.09 11.92
CA ARG A 16 -2.76 -11.57 11.94
C ARG A 16 -4.19 -12.09 12.12
N SER A 17 -5.21 -11.23 12.07
CA SER A 17 -6.61 -11.68 12.09
C SER A 17 -6.98 -12.43 10.80
N PRO A 18 -7.85 -13.46 10.88
CA PRO A 18 -8.39 -14.13 9.70
C PRO A 18 -9.10 -13.17 8.75
N GLU A 19 -9.78 -12.15 9.29
CA GLU A 19 -10.51 -11.14 8.51
C GLU A 19 -9.55 -10.32 7.65
N ARG A 20 -8.43 -9.83 8.24
CA ARG A 20 -7.36 -9.21 7.44
C ARG A 20 -6.85 -10.17 6.37
N GLY A 21 -6.78 -11.46 6.70
CA GLY A 21 -6.51 -12.56 5.77
C GLY A 21 -7.37 -12.48 4.52
N GLN A 22 -8.68 -12.56 4.74
CA GLN A 22 -9.73 -12.57 3.73
C GLN A 22 -9.74 -11.32 2.87
N VAL A 23 -9.53 -10.13 3.46
CA VAL A 23 -9.47 -8.88 2.69
C VAL A 23 -8.34 -8.91 1.66
N TRP A 24 -7.17 -9.45 2.02
CA TRP A 24 -6.08 -9.59 1.06
C TRP A 24 -6.35 -10.61 -0.05
N GLU A 25 -7.18 -11.62 0.21
CA GLU A 25 -7.66 -12.53 -0.84
C GLU A 25 -8.58 -11.80 -1.82
N THR A 26 -9.51 -10.98 -1.31
CA THR A 26 -10.38 -10.15 -2.14
C THR A 26 -9.57 -9.19 -3.01
N ILE A 27 -8.57 -8.50 -2.44
CA ILE A 27 -7.67 -7.62 -3.19
C ILE A 27 -6.96 -8.40 -4.31
N ALA A 28 -6.43 -9.59 -4.01
CA ALA A 28 -5.76 -10.40 -5.02
C ALA A 28 -6.71 -10.85 -6.12
N ALA A 29 -7.94 -11.25 -5.78
CA ALA A 29 -8.97 -11.63 -6.74
C ALA A 29 -9.38 -10.46 -7.64
N ALA A 30 -9.59 -9.27 -7.07
CA ALA A 30 -9.94 -8.05 -7.80
C ALA A 30 -8.82 -7.61 -8.75
N LEU A 31 -7.56 -7.70 -8.31
CA LEU A 31 -6.43 -7.40 -9.19
C LEU A 31 -6.33 -8.44 -10.33
N ASN A 32 -6.53 -9.73 -10.05
CA ASN A 32 -6.47 -10.79 -11.07
C ASN A 32 -7.65 -10.76 -12.06
N SER A 33 -8.77 -10.13 -11.72
CA SER A 33 -9.91 -10.00 -12.63
C SER A 33 -9.73 -8.91 -13.69
N LEU A 34 -8.69 -8.08 -13.56
CA LEU A 34 -8.34 -7.07 -14.56
C LEU A 34 -7.93 -7.72 -15.87
N LEU A 35 -8.63 -7.35 -16.95
CA LEU A 35 -8.33 -7.85 -18.29
C LEU A 35 -7.07 -7.21 -18.87
N GLN A 36 -6.81 -5.94 -18.55
CA GLN A 36 -5.62 -5.21 -18.97
C GLN A 36 -5.18 -4.21 -17.87
N PRO A 37 -3.92 -4.26 -17.42
CA PRO A 37 -2.93 -5.29 -17.70
C PRO A 37 -3.31 -6.65 -17.09
N LYS A 38 -3.04 -7.75 -17.81
CA LYS A 38 -3.24 -9.11 -17.29
C LYS A 38 -2.02 -9.55 -16.48
N PHE A 39 -2.22 -9.93 -15.23
CA PHE A 39 -1.16 -10.42 -14.37
C PHE A 39 -1.70 -11.52 -13.45
N LYS A 40 -0.80 -12.23 -12.76
CA LYS A 40 -1.14 -13.20 -11.72
C LYS A 40 -0.56 -12.73 -10.39
N VAL A 41 -1.42 -12.30 -9.48
CA VAL A 41 -1.08 -11.83 -8.14
C VAL A 41 -1.52 -12.89 -7.13
N THR A 42 -0.59 -13.31 -6.27
CA THR A 42 -0.92 -14.06 -5.06
C THR A 42 -1.09 -13.12 -3.88
N VAL A 43 -1.84 -13.54 -2.86
CA VAL A 43 -1.99 -12.79 -1.59
C VAL A 43 -0.63 -12.36 -1.02
N ARG A 44 0.35 -13.29 -1.04
CA ARG A 44 1.72 -13.02 -0.56
C ARG A 44 2.40 -11.93 -1.39
N ALA A 45 2.29 -11.99 -2.72
CA ALA A 45 2.89 -10.99 -3.61
C ALA A 45 2.24 -9.61 -3.40
N GLY A 46 0.91 -9.55 -3.25
CA GLY A 46 0.19 -8.32 -2.93
C GLY A 46 0.67 -7.70 -1.61
N ARG A 47 0.67 -8.46 -0.52
CA ARG A 47 1.16 -7.99 0.79
C ARG A 47 2.61 -7.49 0.71
N HIS A 48 3.50 -8.28 0.11
CA HIS A 48 4.91 -7.95 -0.01
C HIS A 48 5.13 -6.67 -0.82
N ARG A 49 4.45 -6.53 -1.97
CA ARG A 49 4.55 -5.34 -2.82
C ARG A 49 4.05 -4.10 -2.09
N CYS A 50 2.97 -4.22 -1.30
CA CYS A 50 2.43 -3.11 -0.52
C CYS A 50 3.45 -2.66 0.52
N ALA A 51 3.98 -3.60 1.31
CA ALA A 51 4.99 -3.32 2.34
C ALA A 51 6.25 -2.68 1.76
N LEU A 52 6.73 -3.16 0.61
CA LEU A 52 7.88 -2.60 -0.08
C LEU A 52 7.64 -1.14 -0.50
N LEU A 53 6.49 -0.85 -1.11
CA LEU A 53 6.17 0.50 -1.58
C LEU A 53 6.01 1.48 -0.41
N THR A 54 5.30 1.08 0.65
CA THR A 54 5.13 1.91 1.85
C THR A 54 6.47 2.14 2.56
N SER A 55 7.36 1.13 2.60
CA SER A 55 8.69 1.28 3.19
C SER A 55 9.54 2.28 2.39
N LYS A 56 9.52 2.19 1.04
CA LYS A 56 10.20 3.14 0.18
C LYS A 56 9.66 4.56 0.35
N GLN A 57 8.35 4.71 0.46
CA GLN A 57 7.74 6.02 0.70
C GLN A 57 8.16 6.62 2.04
N ASN A 58 8.16 5.82 3.10
CA ASN A 58 8.60 6.27 4.42
C ASN A 58 10.09 6.66 4.42
N GLN A 59 10.93 5.92 3.68
CA GLN A 59 12.34 6.25 3.52
C GLN A 59 12.53 7.59 2.77
N LYS A 60 11.82 7.80 1.65
CA LYS A 60 11.84 9.08 0.91
C LYS A 60 11.46 10.27 1.79
N LEU A 61 10.40 10.13 2.60
CA LEU A 61 9.97 11.18 3.53
C LEU A 61 11.06 11.49 4.57
N SER A 62 11.67 10.45 5.17
CA SER A 62 12.74 10.64 6.15
C SER A 62 14.03 11.22 5.55
N GLU A 63 14.35 10.90 4.30
CA GLU A 63 15.51 11.45 3.59
C GLU A 63 15.27 12.92 3.19
N GLY A 64 14.06 13.26 2.71
CA GLY A 64 13.66 14.64 2.42
C GLY A 64 13.70 15.53 3.67
N GLU A 65 13.26 15.03 4.82
CA GLU A 65 13.35 15.74 6.11
C GLU A 65 14.81 16.00 6.55
N LYS A 66 15.75 15.11 6.19
CA LYS A 66 17.16 15.23 6.55
C LYS A 66 17.95 16.14 5.61
N VAL A 67 17.54 16.23 4.35
CA VAL A 67 18.18 17.06 3.31
C VAL A 67 17.38 18.34 3.11
N SER A 68 17.29 19.16 4.16
CA SER A 68 16.65 20.49 4.13
C SER A 68 17.36 21.38 3.10
N GLY A 69 16.79 21.48 1.90
CA GLY A 69 17.22 22.39 0.83
C GLY A 69 16.82 21.96 -0.59
N ILE A 70 16.31 20.75 -0.79
CA ILE A 70 15.86 20.27 -2.10
C ILE A 70 14.34 20.23 -2.13
N GLU A 71 13.74 20.94 -3.09
CA GLU A 71 12.32 20.82 -3.41
C GLU A 71 11.98 19.35 -3.67
N VAL A 72 11.14 18.78 -2.81
CA VAL A 72 10.53 17.48 -3.09
C VAL A 72 9.69 17.68 -4.37
N PRO A 73 9.93 16.90 -5.44
CA PRO A 73 9.13 17.01 -6.66
C PRO A 73 7.64 16.87 -6.33
N ASP A 74 6.78 17.52 -7.12
CA ASP A 74 5.33 17.46 -6.95
C ASP A 74 4.85 16.06 -6.56
N GLN A 75 4.17 15.95 -5.42
CA GLN A 75 3.66 14.68 -4.92
C GLN A 75 2.82 14.01 -6.01
N THR A 76 3.25 12.82 -6.44
CA THR A 76 2.48 12.08 -7.44
C THR A 76 1.22 11.50 -6.79
N GLU A 77 0.20 11.19 -7.60
CA GLU A 77 -1.01 10.50 -7.10
C GLU A 77 -0.64 9.21 -6.36
N GLN A 78 0.38 8.49 -6.85
CA GLN A 78 0.84 7.27 -6.20
C GLN A 78 1.45 7.53 -4.82
N ASP A 79 2.17 8.65 -4.64
CA ASP A 79 2.74 9.03 -3.35
C ASP A 79 1.64 9.35 -2.33
N ALA A 80 0.58 10.05 -2.74
CA ALA A 80 -0.59 10.33 -1.91
C ALA A 80 -1.29 9.03 -1.46
N LEU A 81 -1.54 8.10 -2.39
CA LEU A 81 -2.13 6.80 -2.06
C LEU A 81 -1.26 5.99 -1.10
N LEU A 82 0.07 6.04 -1.24
CA LEU A 82 0.99 5.35 -0.32
C LEU A 82 1.03 6.01 1.06
N GLN A 83 0.88 7.33 1.13
CA GLN A 83 0.80 8.08 2.38
C GLN A 83 -0.47 7.71 3.17
N GLU A 84 -1.61 7.60 2.50
CA GLU A 84 -2.88 7.14 3.12
C GLU A 84 -2.76 5.71 3.66
N ILE A 85 -2.13 4.80 2.91
CA ILE A 85 -1.89 3.43 3.37
C ILE A 85 -0.95 3.44 4.60
N LEU A 86 0.10 4.27 4.59
CA LEU A 86 1.02 4.41 5.72
C LEU A 86 0.29 4.89 6.98
N GLU A 87 -0.61 5.86 6.85
CA GLU A 87 -1.43 6.35 7.96
C GLU A 87 -2.36 5.26 8.50
N SER A 88 -3.03 4.53 7.62
CA SER A 88 -3.86 3.38 7.99
C SER A 88 -3.05 2.30 8.73
N VAL A 89 -1.80 2.04 8.31
CA VAL A 89 -0.89 1.11 8.99
C VAL A 89 -0.51 1.62 10.38
N LYS A 90 -0.29 2.92 10.56
CA LYS A 90 0.04 3.52 11.86
C LYS A 90 -1.14 3.40 12.84
N ILE A 91 -2.37 3.63 12.38
CA ILE A 91 -3.60 3.49 13.18
C ILE A 91 -3.83 2.04 13.60
N ALA A 92 -3.49 1.09 12.72
CA ALA A 92 -3.72 -0.32 12.95
C ALA A 92 -2.64 -1.03 13.81
N LYS A 93 -1.59 -0.32 14.22
CA LYS A 93 -0.54 -0.83 15.13
C LYS A 93 -1.00 -0.72 16.58
#